data_AF-A0A924F4R6-F1
#
_entry.id   AF-A0A924F4R6-F1
#
_cell.length_a   1.000
_cell.length_b   1.000
_cell.length_c   1.000
_cell.angle_alpha   90.00
_cell.angle_beta   90.00
_cell.angle_gamma   90.00
#
_symmetry.space_group_name_H-M   'P 1'
#
loop_
_entity.id
_entity.type
_entity.pdbx_description
1 polymer ?
#
loop_
_entity_poly.entity_id
_entity_poly.type
_entity_poly.pdbx_seq_one_letter_code
_entity_poly.pdbx_strand_id
1 'polypeptide(L)'
;KVIKLTSLISKQVFPVSLDLESPRLWELFEKMFQLTLAIEATRKMGGTGAALRRAALKVTVATTFVQLYFLPVESNVLPVNVRMEPVW
;
A
#
# COMPACT_ATOMS: atom_id res chain seq x y z
N LYS A 1 -3.53 -2.02 14.53
CA LYS A 1 -3.34 -3.25 15.34
C LYS A 1 -3.44 -4.53 14.50
N VAL A 2 -4.52 -4.74 13.74
CA VAL A 2 -4.69 -5.94 12.88
C VAL A 2 -3.60 -6.07 11.82
N ILE A 3 -3.32 -5.00 11.06
CA ILE A 3 -2.31 -5.02 9.98
C ILE A 3 -0.91 -5.40 10.49
N LYS A 4 -0.54 -4.97 11.71
CA LYS A 4 0.73 -5.36 12.35
C LYS A 4 0.74 -6.85 12.68
N LEU A 5 -0.35 -7.38 13.25
CA LEU A 5 -0.47 -8.80 13.58
C LEU A 5 -0.43 -9.69 12.34
N THR A 6 -1.18 -9.34 11.29
CA THR A 6 -1.18 -10.09 10.04
C THR A 6 0.18 -10.03 9.36
N SER A 7 0.88 -8.90 9.42
CA SER A 7 2.25 -8.80 8.93
C SER A 7 3.23 -9.68 9.70
N LEU A 8 3.05 -9.85 11.02
CA LEU A 8 3.88 -10.77 11.81
C LEU A 8 3.68 -12.23 11.38
N ILE A 9 2.45 -12.62 11.06
CA ILE A 9 2.15 -13.96 10.52
C ILE A 9 2.76 -14.11 9.12
N SER A 10 2.60 -13.10 8.26
CA SER A 10 3.15 -13.12 6.89
C SER A 10 4.68 -13.25 6.87
N LYS A 11 5.42 -12.70 7.86
CA LYS A 11 6.88 -12.89 8.00
C LYS A 11 7.28 -14.36 8.20
N GLN A 12 6.36 -15.26 8.52
CA GLN A 12 6.70 -16.70 8.62
C GLN A 12 6.81 -17.37 7.25
N VAL A 13 6.24 -16.76 6.21
CA VAL A 13 6.13 -17.35 4.86
C VAL A 13 6.82 -16.50 3.80
N PHE A 14 6.74 -15.17 3.92
CA PHE A 14 7.24 -14.25 2.91
C PHE A 14 8.62 -13.68 3.27
N PRO A 15 9.57 -13.62 2.31
CA PRO A 15 10.92 -13.14 2.55
C PRO A 15 11.04 -11.61 2.60
N VAL A 16 9.94 -10.89 2.36
CA VAL A 16 9.89 -9.42 2.34
C VAL A 16 8.61 -8.97 3.02
N SER A 17 8.69 -7.91 3.82
CA SER A 17 7.54 -7.26 4.46
C SER A 17 7.56 -5.75 4.27
N LEU A 18 6.37 -5.15 4.29
CA LEU A 18 6.22 -3.69 4.32
C LEU A 18 6.67 -3.14 5.68
N ASP A 19 7.39 -2.02 5.66
CA ASP A 19 7.74 -1.26 6.87
C ASP A 19 6.49 -0.55 7.41
N LEU A 20 5.77 -1.25 8.29
CA LEU A 20 4.55 -0.74 8.93
C LEU A 20 4.83 0.23 10.08
N GLU A 21 6.09 0.45 10.48
CA GLU A 21 6.45 1.40 11.53
C GLU A 21 6.77 2.78 10.96
N SER A 22 7.11 2.86 9.67
CA SER A 22 7.30 4.13 8.97
C SER A 22 6.02 4.98 8.94
N PRO A 23 6.01 6.19 9.53
CA PRO A 23 4.86 7.10 9.46
C PRO A 23 4.57 7.53 8.02
N ARG A 24 5.61 7.61 7.17
CA ARG A 24 5.50 7.99 5.76
C ARG A 24 4.66 7.01 4.94
N LEU A 25 4.73 5.71 5.24
CA LEU A 25 3.91 4.70 4.58
C LEU A 25 2.42 4.98 4.83
N TRP A 26 2.07 5.23 6.09
CA TRP A 26 0.69 5.50 6.50
C TRP A 26 0.17 6.83 5.93
N GLU A 27 0.99 7.88 5.92
CA GLU A 27 0.65 9.16 5.30
C GLU A 27 0.36 9.00 3.80
N LEU A 28 1.16 8.20 3.08
CA LEU A 28 0.94 7.94 1.66
C LEU A 28 -0.33 7.13 1.41
N PHE A 29 -0.62 6.13 2.25
CA PHE A 29 -1.87 5.38 2.16
C PHE A 29 -3.10 6.25 2.44
N GLU A 30 -3.05 7.08 3.48
CA GLU A 30 -4.14 8.01 3.78
C GLU A 30 -4.34 9.01 2.63
N LYS A 31 -3.25 9.57 2.11
CA LYS A 31 -3.30 10.46 0.95
C LYS A 31 -3.91 9.78 -0.27
N MET A 32 -3.54 8.53 -0.55
CA MET A 32 -4.09 7.77 -1.66
C MET A 32 -5.60 7.48 -1.46
N PHE A 33 -6.03 7.19 -0.24
CA PHE A 33 -7.44 7.02 0.11
C PHE A 33 -8.23 8.31 -0.11
N GLN A 34 -7.76 9.44 0.41
CA GLN A 34 -8.40 10.75 0.22
C GLN A 34 -8.49 11.16 -1.25
N LEU A 35 -7.45 10.90 -2.04
CA LEU A 35 -7.48 11.15 -3.50
C LEU A 35 -8.53 10.29 -4.20
N THR A 36 -8.69 9.04 -3.79
CA THR A 36 -9.71 8.13 -4.34
C THR A 36 -11.12 8.64 -4.05
N LEU A 37 -11.38 9.08 -2.81
CA LEU A 37 -12.63 9.73 -2.43
C LEU A 37 -12.89 11.01 -3.24
N ALA A 38 -11.86 11.84 -3.44
CA ALA A 38 -11.97 13.06 -4.24
C ALA A 38 -12.32 12.76 -5.71
N ILE A 39 -11.71 11.72 -6.30
CA ILE A 39 -12.02 11.27 -7.65
C ILE A 39 -13.49 10.79 -7.73
N GLU A 40 -13.95 10.03 -6.74
CA GLU A 40 -15.35 9.59 -6.69
C GLU A 40 -16.32 10.77 -6.56
N ALA A 41 -16.02 11.75 -5.71
CA ALA A 41 -16.82 12.97 -5.57
C ALA A 41 -16.90 13.75 -6.89
N THR A 42 -15.79 13.86 -7.64
CA THR A 42 -15.81 14.50 -8.96
C THR A 42 -16.57 13.73 -10.02
N ARG A 43 -16.72 12.40 -9.87
CA ARG A 43 -17.56 11.58 -10.76
C ARG A 43 -19.04 11.93 -10.60
N LYS A 44 -19.47 12.29 -9.38
CA LYS A 44 -20.86 12.70 -9.09
C LYS A 44 -21.23 14.06 -9.68
N MET A 45 -20.26 14.97 -9.84
CA MET A 45 -20.50 16.33 -10.37
C MET A 45 -20.74 16.38 -11.89
N GLY A 46 -20.18 15.45 -12.68
CA GLY A 46 -20.34 15.45 -14.15
C GLY A 46 -19.72 16.65 -14.87
N GLY A 47 -19.69 16.61 -16.22
CA GLY A 47 -19.22 17.73 -17.05
C GLY A 47 -17.72 17.74 -17.41
N THR A 48 -17.35 18.66 -18.30
CA THR A 48 -15.99 18.83 -18.87
C THR A 48 -14.99 19.37 -17.85
N GLY A 49 -15.39 20.32 -17.02
CA GLY A 49 -14.57 20.81 -15.90
C GLY A 49 -14.24 19.71 -14.88
N ALA A 50 -15.21 18.83 -14.59
CA ALA A 50 -14.97 17.66 -13.75
C ALA A 50 -14.07 16.61 -14.42
N ALA A 51 -14.02 16.54 -15.75
CA ALA A 51 -13.07 15.68 -16.47
C ALA A 51 -11.62 16.18 -16.30
N LEU A 52 -11.40 17.49 -16.43
CA LEU A 52 -10.08 18.09 -16.21
C LEU A 52 -9.61 17.91 -14.76
N ARG A 53 -10.49 18.16 -13.79
CA ARG A 53 -10.18 17.95 -12.36
C ARG A 53 -9.88 16.49 -12.04
N ARG A 54 -10.60 15.54 -12.65
CA ARG A 54 -10.30 14.11 -12.55
C ARG A 54 -8.92 13.77 -13.12
N ALA A 55 -8.56 14.33 -14.27
CA ALA A 55 -7.25 14.10 -14.87
C ALA A 55 -6.13 14.59 -13.94
N ALA A 56 -6.27 15.79 -13.37
CA ALA A 56 -5.33 16.31 -12.37
C ALA A 56 -5.22 15.41 -11.14
N LEU A 57 -6.34 14.94 -10.58
CA LEU A 57 -6.34 14.03 -9.44
C LEU A 57 -5.67 12.69 -9.76
N LYS A 58 -5.89 12.13 -10.96
CA LYS A 58 -5.23 10.90 -11.41
C LYS A 58 -3.72 11.04 -11.49
N VAL A 59 -3.22 12.18 -11.96
CA VAL A 59 -1.77 12.47 -11.96
C VAL A 59 -1.23 12.46 -10.53
N THR A 60 -1.92 13.10 -9.58
CA THR A 60 -1.51 13.10 -8.17
C THR A 60 -1.53 11.70 -7.56
N VAL A 61 -2.52 10.86 -7.90
CA VAL A 61 -2.54 9.44 -7.51
C VAL A 61 -1.34 8.71 -8.07
N ALA A 62 -1.03 8.88 -9.36
CA ALA A 62 0.12 8.24 -10.00
C ALA A 62 1.43 8.63 -9.30
N THR A 63 1.63 9.92 -9.01
CA THR A 63 2.80 10.40 -8.27
C THR A 63 2.89 9.79 -6.87
N THR A 64 1.76 9.69 -6.16
CA THR A 64 1.71 9.10 -4.81
C THR A 64 2.03 7.60 -4.86
N PHE A 65 1.54 6.89 -5.88
CA PHE A 65 1.85 5.48 -6.10
C PHE A 65 3.33 5.26 -6.42
N VAL A 66 3.94 6.12 -7.24
CA VAL A 66 5.37 6.08 -7.52
C VAL A 66 6.18 6.30 -6.23
N GLN A 67 5.79 7.25 -5.39
CA GLN A 67 6.44 7.46 -4.08
C GLN A 67 6.33 6.24 -3.16
N LEU A 68 5.19 5.56 -3.17
CA LEU A 68 4.99 4.32 -2.40
C LEU A 68 5.83 3.16 -2.95
N TYR A 69 5.95 3.05 -4.28
CA TYR A 69 6.71 2.00 -4.95
C TYR A 69 8.20 2.05 -4.62
N PHE A 70 8.75 3.25 -4.45
CA PHE A 70 10.15 3.46 -4.07
C PHE A 70 10.39 3.52 -2.55
N LEU A 71 9.37 3.26 -1.73
CA LEU A 71 9.56 3.22 -0.28
C LEU A 71 10.34 1.94 0.10
N PRO A 72 11.31 2.02 1.02
CA PRO A 72 12.09 0.86 1.43
C PRO A 72 11.19 -0.23 2.02
N VAL A 73 11.56 -1.48 1.72
CA VAL A 73 10.92 -2.69 2.27
C VAL A 73 11.82 -3.31 3.32
N GLU A 74 11.23 -3.94 4.33
CA GLU A 74 11.97 -4.73 5.30
C GLU A 74 12.28 -6.12 4.72
N SER A 75 13.55 -6.48 4.67
CA SER A 75 13.96 -7.85 4.35
C SER A 75 13.69 -8.77 5.54
N ASN A 76 13.01 -9.87 5.31
CA ASN A 76 12.74 -10.87 6.32
C ASN A 76 13.44 -12.17 5.93
N VAL A 77 14.60 -12.43 6.52
CA VAL A 77 15.35 -13.67 6.30
C VAL A 77 14.55 -14.85 6.86
N LEU A 78 14.05 -15.69 5.96
CA LEU A 78 13.29 -16.88 6.33
C LEU A 78 14.21 -17.87 7.08
N PRO A 79 13.71 -18.54 8.13
CA PRO A 79 14.46 -19.60 8.77
C PRO A 79 14.81 -20.70 7.75
N VAL A 80 16.07 -21.13 7.73
CA VAL A 80 16.66 -22.07 6.74
C VAL A 80 15.91 -23.40 6.65
N ASN A 81 15.13 -23.77 7.67
CA ASN A 81 14.31 -24.98 7.70
C ASN A 81 12.81 -24.64 7.77
N VAL A 82 12.22 -24.33 6.62
CA VAL A 82 10.77 -24.45 6.38
C VAL A 82 10.49 -25.83 5.77
N ARG A 83 11.03 -26.89 6.36
CA ARG A 83 10.69 -28.26 5.98
C ARG A 83 9.69 -28.77 7.00
N MET A 84 8.52 -29.22 6.54
CA MET A 84 7.75 -30.18 7.34
C MET A 84 8.61 -31.43 7.44
N GLU A 85 9.17 -31.68 8.62
CA GLU A 85 9.75 -32.99 8.89
C GLU A 85 8.61 -34.01 8.83
N PRO A 86 8.75 -35.09 8.05
CA PRO A 86 7.72 -36.12 8.01
C PRO A 86 7.62 -36.74 9.41
N VAL A 87 6.43 -36.65 10.01
CA VAL A 87 6.07 -37.36 11.23
C VAL A 87 5.55 -38.73 10.78
N TRP A 88 6.46 -39.64 10.43
CA TRP A 88 6.14 -41.06 10.26
C TRP A 88 6.64 -41.87 11.46
#